data_AF-A0A7M1S6P0-F1
#
_entry.id   AF-A0A7M1S6P0-F1
#
_cell.length_a   1.000
_cell.length_b   1.000
_cell.length_c   1.000
_cell.angle_alpha   90.00
_cell.angle_beta   90.00
_cell.angle_gamma   90.00
#
_symmetry.space_group_name_H-M   'P 1'
#
loop_
_entity.id
_entity.type
_entity.pdbx_description
1 polymer ?
#
loop_
_entity_poly.entity_id
_entity_poly.type
_entity_poly.pdbx_seq_one_letter_code
_entity_poly.pdbx_strand_id
1 'polypeptide(L)'
;MRNTVKQKLITLVQLLFVLIFIVFEEIIWEGIAKPFYTWVHSLKALEKIEAWLQKVNATAILVIFVLMLVFVELLGIYAGVLFVSGKLLLGITIYASKIPIAAFTFWMFRVTEEKLMQFGWFRWIYEKTMIAIDWLKSLEIYQNTMKRLKKTKEHFRVFKRKYFSQDSPFIAKMKKLYSGIKQVLKR
;
A
#
# COMPACT_ATOMS: atom_id res chain seq x y z
N MET A 1 5.83 36.07 -18.02
CA MET A 1 4.49 35.45 -17.84
C MET A 1 4.47 33.94 -18.14
N ARG A 2 5.00 33.45 -19.27
CA ARG A 2 5.05 32.02 -19.66
C ARG A 2 5.83 31.10 -18.70
N ASN A 3 6.86 31.60 -18.01
CA ASN A 3 7.60 30.83 -17.01
C ASN A 3 6.80 30.59 -15.72
N THR A 4 5.98 31.53 -15.28
CA THR A 4 5.22 31.41 -14.01
C THR A 4 4.11 30.36 -14.11
N VAL A 5 3.45 30.26 -15.26
CA VAL A 5 2.42 29.23 -15.53
C VAL A 5 3.05 27.85 -15.63
N LYS A 6 4.19 27.71 -16.32
CA LYS A 6 4.94 26.45 -16.38
C LYS A 6 5.39 25.98 -15.00
N GLN A 7 5.94 26.89 -14.19
CA GLN A 7 6.35 26.58 -12.82
C GLN A 7 5.16 26.13 -11.97
N LYS A 8 4.02 26.85 -12.03
CA LYS A 8 2.80 26.44 -11.33
C LYS A 8 2.28 25.08 -11.79
N LEU A 9 2.32 24.78 -13.09
CA LEU A 9 1.89 23.49 -13.63
C LEU A 9 2.81 22.36 -13.15
N ILE A 10 4.12 22.58 -13.17
CA ILE A 10 5.12 21.63 -12.64
C ILE A 10 4.86 21.39 -11.15
N THR A 11 4.62 22.43 -10.36
CA THR A 11 4.30 22.31 -8.94
C THR A 11 3.01 21.55 -8.69
N LEU A 12 1.96 21.77 -9.50
CA LEU A 12 0.69 21.04 -9.39
C LEU A 12 0.87 19.56 -9.71
N VAL A 13 1.61 19.24 -10.77
CA VAL A 13 1.93 17.86 -11.13
C VAL A 13 2.76 17.21 -10.03
N GLN A 14 3.80 17.88 -9.52
CA GLN A 14 4.59 17.41 -8.38
C GLN A 14 3.73 17.15 -7.14
N LEU A 15 2.79 18.05 -6.82
CA LEU A 15 1.87 17.88 -5.71
C LEU A 15 1.01 16.63 -5.87
N LEU A 16 0.46 16.40 -7.07
CA LEU A 16 -0.32 15.19 -7.37
C LEU A 16 0.51 13.92 -7.20
N PHE A 17 1.73 13.88 -7.76
CA PHE A 17 2.62 12.74 -7.60
C PHE A 17 2.99 12.48 -6.15
N VAL A 18 3.32 13.53 -5.39
CA VAL A 18 3.62 13.43 -3.96
C VAL A 18 2.42 12.91 -3.18
N LEU A 19 1.21 13.40 -3.46
CA LEU A 19 0.00 12.98 -2.76
C LEU A 19 -0.35 11.52 -3.07
N ILE A 20 -0.29 11.13 -4.34
CA ILE A 20 -0.45 9.74 -4.77
C ILE A 20 0.57 8.87 -4.04
N PHE A 21 1.85 9.23 -4.09
CA PHE A 21 2.92 8.46 -3.46
C PHE A 21 2.73 8.34 -1.95
N ILE A 22 2.37 9.41 -1.24
CA ILE A 22 2.13 9.37 0.21
C ILE A 22 0.95 8.46 0.55
N VAL A 23 -0.14 8.53 -0.22
CA VAL A 23 -1.30 7.63 -0.04
C VAL A 23 -0.86 6.18 -0.25
N PHE A 24 -0.10 5.91 -1.31
CA PHE A 24 0.45 4.58 -1.56
C PHE A 24 1.42 4.14 -0.46
N GLU A 25 2.35 4.98 -0.01
CA GLU A 25 3.32 4.67 1.03
C GLU A 25 2.61 4.39 2.36
N GLU A 26 1.66 5.22 2.78
CA GLU A 26 0.95 5.04 4.05
C GLU A 26 0.02 3.81 4.01
N ILE A 27 -0.72 3.60 2.91
CA ILE A 27 -1.59 2.42 2.74
C ILE A 27 -0.77 1.14 2.60
N ILE A 28 0.28 1.14 1.79
CA ILE A 28 1.15 -0.03 1.61
C ILE A 28 1.90 -0.29 2.90
N TRP A 29 2.53 0.71 3.52
CA TRP A 29 3.36 0.50 4.71
C TRP A 29 2.53 0.06 5.92
N GLU A 30 1.43 0.75 6.22
CA GLU A 30 0.62 0.41 7.39
C GLU A 30 -0.41 -0.69 7.14
N GLY A 31 -0.98 -0.73 5.94
CA GLY A 31 -2.02 -1.68 5.57
C GLY A 31 -1.49 -3.03 5.11
N ILE A 32 -0.29 -3.08 4.53
CA ILE A 32 0.27 -4.29 3.93
C ILE A 32 1.62 -4.64 4.56
N ALA A 33 2.63 -3.79 4.47
CA ALA A 33 4.01 -4.11 4.84
C ALA A 33 4.13 -4.47 6.33
N LYS A 34 3.53 -3.70 7.23
CA LYS A 34 3.57 -3.97 8.67
C LYS A 34 2.84 -5.26 9.07
N PRO A 35 1.55 -5.47 8.72
CA PRO A 35 0.87 -6.71 9.05
C PRO A 35 1.48 -7.91 8.33
N PHE A 36 1.92 -7.75 7.07
CA PHE A 36 2.59 -8.81 6.33
C PHE A 36 3.94 -9.15 6.97
N TYR A 37 4.78 -8.18 7.35
CA TYR A 37 6.05 -8.45 8.04
C TYR A 37 5.86 -9.24 9.34
N THR A 38 4.86 -8.87 10.14
CA THR A 38 4.52 -9.60 11.38
C THR A 38 3.90 -10.97 11.11
N TRP A 39 3.08 -11.09 10.05
CA TRP A 39 2.42 -12.34 9.67
C TRP A 39 3.42 -13.32 9.04
N VAL A 40 4.34 -12.83 8.21
CA VAL A 40 5.41 -13.60 7.58
C VAL A 40 6.35 -14.19 8.61
N HIS A 41 6.80 -13.39 9.57
CA HIS A 41 7.63 -13.91 10.67
C HIS A 41 6.91 -14.94 11.55
N SER A 42 5.57 -14.96 11.52
CA SER A 42 4.79 -15.96 12.27
C SER A 42 4.54 -17.26 11.50
N LEU A 43 4.85 -17.31 10.20
CA LEU A 43 4.52 -18.45 9.34
C LEU A 43 5.74 -19.26 8.92
N LYS A 44 5.92 -20.42 9.55
CA LYS A 44 6.90 -21.46 9.16
C LYS A 44 6.82 -21.87 7.68
N ALA A 45 5.66 -21.68 7.03
CA ALA A 45 5.50 -21.96 5.61
C ALA A 45 6.37 -21.03 4.73
N LEU A 46 6.52 -19.76 5.11
CA LEU A 46 7.36 -18.82 4.34
C LEU A 46 8.84 -19.11 4.51
N GLU A 47 9.30 -19.57 5.67
CA GLU A 47 10.70 -20.01 5.86
C GLU A 47 11.06 -21.15 4.90
N LYS A 48 10.13 -22.10 4.67
CA LYS A 48 10.33 -23.20 3.72
C LYS A 48 10.36 -22.69 2.27
N ILE A 49 9.50 -21.73 1.93
CA ILE A 49 9.48 -21.10 0.60
C ILE A 49 10.75 -20.29 0.37
N GLU A 50 11.21 -19.53 1.37
CA GLU A 50 12.46 -18.77 1.34
C GLU A 50 13.66 -19.69 1.13
N ALA A 51 13.77 -20.77 1.91
CA ALA A 51 14.84 -21.75 1.73
C ALA A 51 14.80 -22.41 0.33
N TRP A 52 13.60 -22.62 -0.23
CA TRP A 52 13.45 -23.11 -1.60
C TRP A 52 13.90 -22.06 -2.63
N LEU A 53 13.45 -20.81 -2.52
CA LEU A 53 13.87 -19.70 -3.37
C LEU A 53 15.39 -19.49 -3.34
N GLN A 54 16.03 -19.69 -2.18
CA GLN A 54 17.49 -19.63 -2.07
C GLN A 54 18.21 -20.74 -2.81
N LYS A 55 17.58 -21.89 -3.07
CA LYS A 55 18.15 -22.98 -3.87
C LYS A 55 17.92 -22.81 -5.38
N VAL A 56 16.91 -22.05 -5.77
CA VAL A 56 16.58 -21.81 -7.19
C VAL A 56 17.61 -20.87 -7.84
N ASN A 57 17.93 -21.11 -9.12
CA ASN A 57 18.86 -20.26 -9.86
C ASN A 57 18.29 -18.86 -10.14
N ALA A 58 19.18 -17.89 -10.42
CA ALA A 58 18.79 -16.49 -10.61
C ALA A 58 17.82 -16.29 -11.78
N THR A 59 17.99 -17.03 -12.88
CA THR A 59 17.14 -16.92 -14.07
C THR A 59 15.71 -17.40 -13.82
N ALA A 60 15.54 -18.51 -13.11
CA ALA A 60 14.21 -19.00 -12.75
C ALA A 60 13.51 -18.06 -11.78
N ILE A 61 14.23 -17.46 -10.82
CA ILE A 61 13.68 -16.42 -9.95
C ILE A 61 13.20 -15.21 -10.75
N LEU A 62 14.00 -14.75 -11.71
CA LEU A 62 13.61 -13.66 -12.60
C LEU A 62 12.32 -13.99 -13.37
N VAL A 63 12.23 -15.19 -13.93
CA VAL A 63 11.02 -15.64 -14.66
C VAL A 63 9.82 -15.69 -13.72
N ILE A 64 9.95 -16.27 -12.54
CA ILE A 64 8.88 -16.32 -11.53
C ILE A 64 8.44 -14.90 -11.15
N PHE A 65 9.40 -13.99 -10.92
CA PHE A 65 9.13 -12.61 -10.56
C PHE A 65 8.36 -11.86 -11.65
N VAL A 66 8.83 -11.97 -12.90
CA VAL A 66 8.15 -11.35 -14.06
C VAL A 66 6.76 -11.94 -14.26
N LEU A 67 6.59 -13.26 -14.15
CA LEU A 67 5.28 -13.91 -14.25
C LEU A 67 4.33 -13.40 -13.16
N MET A 68 4.79 -13.27 -11.92
CA MET A 68 4.01 -12.71 -10.83
C MET A 68 3.60 -11.26 -11.11
N LEU A 69 4.52 -10.42 -11.59
CA LEU A 69 4.21 -9.04 -11.97
C LEU A 69 3.16 -8.97 -13.07
N VAL A 70 3.36 -9.72 -14.16
CA VAL A 70 2.40 -9.78 -15.28
C VAL A 70 1.04 -10.23 -14.77
N PHE A 71 0.98 -11.23 -13.89
CA PHE A 71 -0.28 -11.71 -13.34
C PHE A 71 -1.02 -10.63 -12.52
N VAL A 72 -0.31 -9.87 -11.68
CA VAL A 72 -0.90 -8.76 -10.92
C VAL A 72 -1.44 -7.68 -11.85
N GLU A 73 -0.72 -7.34 -12.92
CA GLU A 73 -1.18 -6.36 -13.91
C GLU A 73 -2.40 -6.85 -14.68
N LEU A 74 -2.44 -8.14 -15.08
CA LEU A 74 -3.60 -8.75 -15.74
C LEU A 74 -4.86 -8.68 -14.87
N LEU A 75 -4.73 -8.93 -13.56
CA LEU A 75 -5.86 -8.76 -12.63
C LEU A 75 -6.32 -7.30 -12.58
N GLY A 76 -5.40 -6.34 -12.62
CA GLY A 76 -5.71 -4.92 -12.68
C GLY A 76 -6.48 -4.54 -13.94
N ILE A 77 -6.01 -4.99 -15.10
CA ILE A 77 -6.67 -4.76 -16.40
C ILE A 77 -8.05 -5.41 -16.41
N TYR A 78 -8.16 -6.65 -15.95
CA TYR A 78 -9.43 -7.37 -15.91
C TYR A 78 -10.45 -6.71 -14.97
N ALA A 79 -10.01 -6.22 -13.80
CA ALA A 79 -10.86 -5.41 -12.93
C ALA A 79 -11.33 -4.12 -13.63
N GLY A 80 -10.45 -3.46 -14.39
CA GLY A 80 -10.79 -2.31 -15.22
C GLY A 80 -11.89 -2.61 -16.24
N VAL A 81 -11.78 -3.74 -16.96
CA VAL A 81 -12.81 -4.21 -17.90
C VAL A 81 -14.14 -4.43 -17.17
N LEU A 82 -14.13 -5.03 -15.97
CA LEU A 82 -15.34 -5.24 -15.17
C LEU A 82 -15.98 -3.92 -14.72
N PHE A 83 -15.19 -2.89 -14.39
CA PHE A 83 -15.69 -1.57 -14.05
C PHE A 83 -16.41 -0.92 -15.23
N VAL A 84 -15.79 -0.93 -16.41
CA VAL A 84 -16.40 -0.37 -17.64
C VAL A 84 -17.65 -1.15 -18.03
N SER A 85 -17.69 -2.46 -17.75
CA SER A 85 -18.84 -3.33 -17.99
C SER A 85 -19.98 -3.18 -16.97
N GLY A 86 -19.90 -2.24 -16.02
CA GLY A 86 -20.91 -2.01 -14.99
C GLY A 86 -20.92 -3.02 -13.84
N LYS A 87 -20.01 -4.01 -13.83
CA LYS A 87 -19.89 -5.03 -12.78
C LYS A 87 -19.02 -4.53 -11.63
N LEU A 88 -19.45 -3.45 -10.99
CA LEU A 88 -18.62 -2.70 -10.04
C LEU A 88 -18.15 -3.56 -8.84
N LEU A 89 -19.06 -4.35 -8.25
CA LEU A 89 -18.75 -5.15 -7.07
C LEU A 89 -17.70 -6.23 -7.38
N LEU A 90 -17.86 -6.95 -8.51
CA LEU A 90 -16.89 -7.95 -8.97
C LEU A 90 -15.54 -7.31 -9.32
N GLY A 91 -15.57 -6.14 -9.98
CA GLY A 91 -14.34 -5.39 -10.27
C GLY A 91 -13.59 -5.01 -8.98
N ILE A 92 -14.30 -4.56 -7.94
CA ILE A 92 -13.68 -4.24 -6.64
C ILE A 92 -13.07 -5.50 -6.01
N THR A 93 -13.78 -6.62 -6.01
CA THR A 93 -13.28 -7.88 -5.44
C THR A 93 -12.01 -8.36 -6.14
N ILE A 94 -12.00 -8.37 -7.48
CA ILE A 94 -10.81 -8.73 -8.25
C ILE A 94 -9.67 -7.74 -7.99
N TYR A 95 -9.95 -6.44 -8.02
CA TYR A 95 -8.94 -5.42 -7.76
C TYR A 95 -8.34 -5.53 -6.35
N ALA A 96 -9.16 -5.85 -5.34
CA ALA A 96 -8.70 -6.06 -3.97
C ALA A 96 -7.85 -7.34 -3.84
N SER A 97 -8.18 -8.40 -4.60
CA SER A 97 -7.40 -9.65 -4.59
C SER A 97 -5.96 -9.48 -5.07
N LYS A 98 -5.68 -8.42 -5.85
CA LYS A 98 -4.32 -8.09 -6.30
C LYS A 98 -3.39 -7.71 -5.14
N ILE A 99 -3.96 -7.17 -4.05
CA ILE A 99 -3.21 -6.63 -2.90
C ILE A 99 -2.31 -7.69 -2.25
N PRO A 100 -2.84 -8.85 -1.79
CA PRO A 100 -2.00 -9.89 -1.19
C PRO A 100 -0.97 -10.48 -2.17
N ILE A 101 -1.31 -10.58 -3.46
CA ILE A 101 -0.40 -11.10 -4.49
C ILE A 101 0.77 -10.13 -4.70
N ALA A 102 0.49 -8.83 -4.78
CA ALA A 102 1.51 -7.79 -4.86
C ALA A 102 2.41 -7.77 -3.60
N ALA A 103 1.83 -7.94 -2.42
CA ALA A 103 2.57 -8.06 -1.16
C ALA A 103 3.54 -9.25 -1.18
N PHE A 104 3.07 -10.42 -1.60
CA PHE A 104 3.89 -11.61 -1.73
C PHE A 104 4.97 -11.47 -2.81
N THR A 105 4.66 -10.83 -3.93
CA THR A 105 5.63 -10.51 -4.99
C THR A 105 6.75 -9.62 -4.46
N PHE A 106 6.41 -8.58 -3.69
CA PHE A 106 7.37 -7.67 -3.07
C PHE A 106 8.25 -8.38 -2.03
N TRP A 107 7.66 -9.26 -1.22
CA TRP A 107 8.42 -10.09 -0.29
C TRP A 107 9.39 -11.03 -1.00
N MET A 108 8.95 -11.71 -2.05
CA MET A 108 9.81 -12.60 -2.83
C MET A 108 10.95 -11.83 -3.48
N PHE A 109 10.66 -10.64 -4.02
CA PHE A 109 11.68 -9.71 -4.50
C PHE A 109 12.71 -9.41 -3.41
N ARG A 110 12.27 -9.06 -2.19
CA ARG A 110 13.18 -8.72 -1.09
C ARG A 110 14.08 -9.88 -0.67
N VAL A 111 13.53 -11.09 -0.59
CA VAL A 111 14.28 -12.30 -0.24
C VAL A 111 15.28 -12.69 -1.34
N THR A 112 14.95 -12.41 -2.60
CA THR A 112 15.77 -12.79 -3.75
C THR A 112 16.48 -11.61 -4.42
N GLU A 113 16.53 -10.47 -3.75
CA GLU A 113 17.03 -9.20 -4.29
C GLU A 113 18.43 -9.36 -4.85
N GLU A 114 19.35 -9.95 -4.07
CA GLU A 114 20.74 -10.17 -4.48
C GLU A 114 20.86 -10.96 -5.78
N LYS A 115 19.98 -11.94 -6.01
CA LYS A 115 19.97 -12.76 -7.23
C LYS A 115 19.40 -12.01 -8.42
N LEU A 116 18.35 -11.20 -8.21
CA LEU A 116 17.78 -10.35 -9.25
C LEU A 116 18.74 -9.23 -9.68
N MET A 117 19.52 -8.69 -8.73
CA MET A 117 20.53 -7.67 -9.02
C MET A 117 21.73 -8.16 -9.84
N GLN A 118 21.87 -9.48 -10.02
CA GLN A 118 22.88 -10.05 -10.93
C GLN A 118 22.59 -9.68 -12.40
N PHE A 119 21.34 -9.43 -12.76
CA PHE A 119 20.96 -9.00 -14.09
C PHE A 119 21.17 -7.49 -14.24
N GLY A 120 22.16 -7.08 -15.05
CA GLY A 120 22.55 -5.67 -15.17
C GLY A 120 21.42 -4.73 -15.59
N TRP A 121 20.54 -5.16 -16.51
CA TRP A 121 19.37 -4.37 -16.91
C TRP A 121 18.36 -4.20 -15.76
N PHE A 122 18.15 -5.26 -14.96
CA PHE A 122 17.22 -5.25 -13.83
C PHE A 122 17.73 -4.30 -12.75
N ARG A 123 19.02 -4.42 -12.42
CA ARG A 123 19.71 -3.52 -11.50
C ARG A 123 19.60 -2.06 -11.93
N TRP A 124 19.81 -1.78 -13.21
CA TRP A 124 19.68 -0.42 -13.74
C TRP A 124 18.27 0.15 -13.54
N ILE A 125 17.21 -0.62 -13.85
CA ILE A 125 15.82 -0.19 -13.62
C ILE A 125 15.58 0.08 -12.13
N TYR A 126 16.04 -0.81 -11.26
CA TYR A 126 15.89 -0.68 -9.82
C TYR A 126 16.56 0.60 -9.29
N GLU A 127 17.83 0.83 -9.65
CA GLU A 127 18.57 2.03 -9.24
C GLU A 127 17.88 3.31 -9.73
N LYS A 128 17.39 3.33 -10.98
CA LYS A 128 16.61 4.48 -11.50
C LYS A 128 15.31 4.71 -10.74
N THR A 129 14.62 3.63 -10.37
CA THR A 129 13.40 3.70 -9.57
C THR A 129 13.70 4.26 -8.18
N MET A 130 14.79 3.81 -7.55
CA MET A 130 15.20 4.30 -6.23
C MET A 130 15.58 5.78 -6.26
N ILE A 131 16.33 6.22 -7.28
CA ILE A 131 16.66 7.65 -7.49
C ILE A 131 15.38 8.48 -7.65
N ALA A 132 14.37 7.98 -8.38
CA ALA A 132 13.11 8.69 -8.55
C ALA A 132 12.34 8.80 -7.22
N ILE A 133 12.35 7.75 -6.39
CA ILE A 133 11.74 7.75 -5.06
C ILE A 133 12.47 8.74 -4.14
N ASP A 134 13.80 8.73 -4.13
CA ASP A 134 14.60 9.62 -3.30
C ASP A 134 14.42 11.09 -3.71
N TRP A 135 14.37 11.35 -5.03
CA TRP A 135 14.01 12.65 -5.57
C TRP A 135 12.63 13.09 -5.06
N LEU A 136 11.62 12.23 -5.13
CA LEU A 136 10.29 12.54 -4.64
C LEU A 136 10.29 12.83 -3.12
N LYS A 137 11.03 12.05 -2.32
CA LYS A 137 11.16 12.24 -0.87
C LYS A 137 11.91 13.52 -0.49
N SER A 138 12.82 13.97 -1.35
CA SER A 138 13.55 15.22 -1.17
C SER A 138 12.70 16.47 -1.42
N LEU A 139 11.57 16.36 -2.12
CA LEU A 139 10.68 17.49 -2.37
C LEU A 139 10.14 18.05 -1.05
N GLU A 140 10.22 19.37 -0.87
CA GLU A 140 9.71 20.05 0.33
C GLU A 140 8.22 19.76 0.57
N ILE A 141 7.44 19.64 -0.51
CA ILE A 141 6.02 19.29 -0.46
C ILE A 141 5.82 17.95 0.23
N TYR A 142 6.65 16.94 -0.09
CA TYR A 142 6.58 15.63 0.55
C TYR A 142 6.94 15.73 2.03
N GLN A 143 8.06 16.37 2.37
CA GLN A 143 8.50 16.50 3.76
C GLN A 143 7.48 17.23 4.63
N ASN A 144 6.91 18.32 4.12
CA ASN A 144 5.91 19.12 4.82
C ASN A 144 4.59 18.35 4.98
N THR A 145 4.16 17.63 3.96
CA THR A 145 2.95 16.80 4.01
C THR A 145 3.11 15.65 5.02
N MET A 146 4.26 14.97 5.02
CA MET A 146 4.54 13.89 5.96
C MET A 146 4.64 14.38 7.41
N LYS A 147 5.24 15.56 7.65
CA LYS A 147 5.23 16.21 8.98
C LYS A 147 3.81 16.51 9.47
N ARG A 148 2.94 17.00 8.58
CA ARG A 148 1.53 17.29 8.92
C ARG A 148 0.76 15.99 9.20
N LEU A 149 0.91 14.97 8.37
CA LEU A 149 0.30 13.66 8.55
C LEU A 149 0.66 13.05 9.91
N LYS A 150 1.94 13.04 10.29
CA LYS A 150 2.39 12.54 11.59
C LYS A 150 1.72 13.27 12.75
N LYS A 151 1.68 14.61 12.73
CA LYS A 151 1.00 15.40 13.76
C LYS A 151 -0.50 15.10 13.83
N THR A 152 -1.18 15.03 12.69
CA THR A 152 -2.61 14.71 12.62
C THR A 152 -2.89 13.31 13.17
N LYS A 153 -2.03 12.34 12.87
CA LYS A 153 -2.16 10.97 13.35
C LYS A 153 -1.98 10.85 14.86
N GLU A 154 -1.03 11.60 15.43
CA GLU A 154 -0.85 11.69 16.88
C GLU A 154 -2.07 12.30 17.55
N HIS A 155 -2.58 13.42 17.02
CA HIS A 155 -3.81 14.05 17.50
C HIS A 155 -5.01 13.12 17.40
N PHE A 156 -5.15 12.40 16.29
CA PHE A 156 -6.22 11.41 16.10
C PHE A 156 -6.08 10.24 17.08
N ARG A 157 -4.86 9.77 17.37
CA ARG A 157 -4.62 8.70 18.33
C ARG A 157 -4.95 9.13 19.76
N VAL A 158 -4.65 10.38 20.13
CA VAL A 158 -5.03 10.99 21.41
C VAL A 158 -6.54 11.17 21.49
N PHE A 159 -7.16 11.70 20.44
CA PHE A 159 -8.62 11.87 20.34
C PHE A 159 -9.36 10.53 20.41
N LYS A 160 -8.92 9.52 19.66
CA LYS A 160 -9.45 8.16 19.70
C LYS A 160 -9.35 7.56 21.10
N ARG A 161 -8.22 7.74 21.81
CA ARG A 161 -8.12 7.33 23.23
C ARG A 161 -9.06 8.12 24.13
N LYS A 162 -9.26 9.41 23.90
CA LYS A 162 -10.15 10.24 24.73
C LYS A 162 -11.63 9.93 24.53
N TYR A 163 -12.07 9.63 23.30
CA TYR A 163 -13.49 9.51 22.95
C TYR A 163 -13.96 8.09 22.58
N PHE A 164 -13.06 7.18 22.21
CA PHE A 164 -13.38 5.79 21.81
C PHE A 164 -12.84 4.73 22.78
N SER A 165 -12.33 5.10 23.95
CA SER A 165 -12.08 4.14 25.04
C SER A 165 -13.39 3.55 25.56
N GLN A 166 -13.39 2.30 26.04
CA GLN A 166 -14.61 1.61 26.49
C GLN A 166 -15.39 2.38 27.57
N ASP A 167 -14.70 3.19 28.38
CA ASP A 167 -15.28 4.03 29.44
C ASP A 167 -15.67 5.45 28.98
N SER A 168 -15.64 5.72 27.68
CA SER A 168 -15.99 7.03 27.13
C SER A 168 -17.49 7.33 27.28
N PRO A 169 -17.87 8.54 27.74
CA PRO A 169 -19.27 8.97 27.81
C PRO A 169 -19.96 8.96 26.43
N PHE A 170 -19.21 9.07 25.33
CA PHE A 170 -19.73 8.98 23.97
C PHE A 170 -20.14 7.55 23.60
N ILE A 171 -19.30 6.55 23.89
CA ILE A 171 -19.59 5.12 23.65
C ILE A 171 -20.78 4.68 24.53
N ALA A 172 -20.83 5.14 25.78
CA ALA A 172 -21.94 4.88 26.69
C ALA A 172 -23.27 5.45 26.16
N LYS A 173 -23.26 6.69 25.65
CA LYS A 173 -24.44 7.33 25.04
C LYS A 173 -24.89 6.62 23.77
N MET A 174 -23.94 6.20 22.92
CA MET A 174 -24.22 5.41 21.71
C MET A 174 -24.77 4.02 22.02
N LYS A 175 -24.23 3.31 23.02
CA LYS A 175 -24.79 2.03 23.51
C LYS A 175 -26.21 2.19 24.00
N LYS A 176 -26.50 3.28 24.74
CA LYS A 176 -27.84 3.60 25.26
C LYS A 176 -28.85 3.90 24.15
N LEU A 177 -28.41 4.61 23.09
CA LEU A 177 -29.21 4.83 21.89
C LEU A 177 -29.47 3.53 21.12
N TYR A 178 -28.45 2.71 20.91
CA TYR A 178 -28.60 1.41 20.24
C TYR A 178 -29.54 0.47 21.02
N SER A 179 -29.43 0.41 22.36
CA SER A 179 -30.33 -0.40 23.18
C SER A 179 -31.77 0.11 23.15
N GLY A 180 -31.98 1.43 23.10
CA GLY A 180 -33.30 2.04 22.99
C GLY A 180 -33.97 1.70 21.66
N ILE A 181 -33.23 1.83 20.54
CA ILE A 181 -33.74 1.46 19.22
C ILE A 181 -34.03 -0.05 19.14
N LYS A 182 -33.15 -0.89 19.68
CA LYS A 182 -33.33 -2.35 19.70
C LYS A 182 -34.54 -2.79 20.52
N GLN A 183 -34.91 -2.06 21.58
CA GLN A 183 -36.13 -2.33 22.34
C GLN A 183 -37.40 -1.93 21.58
N VAL A 184 -37.36 -0.82 20.83
CA VAL A 184 -38.48 -0.37 19.99
C VAL A 184 -38.72 -1.34 18.82
N LEU A 185 -37.66 -1.90 18.23
CA LEU A 185 -37.73 -2.87 17.12
C LEU A 185 -38.14 -4.30 17.53
N LYS A 186 -38.19 -4.59 18.84
CA LYS A 186 -38.55 -5.92 19.38
C LYS A 186 -39.98 -5.97 19.95
N ARG A 187 -40.71 -4.85 19.86
CA ARG A 187 -42.17 -4.75 20.05
C ARG A 187 -42.83 -4.80 18.69
#